data_AF-A0A7X0EG47-F1
#
_entry.id   AF-A0A7X0EG47-F1
#
_cell.length_a   1.000
_cell.length_b   1.000
_cell.length_c   1.000
_cell.angle_alpha   90.00
_cell.angle_beta   90.00
_cell.angle_gamma   90.00
#
_symmetry.space_group_name_H-M   'P 1'
#
loop_
_entity.id
_entity.type
_entity.pdbx_description
1 polymer ?
#
loop_
_entity_poly.entity_id
_entity_poly.type
_entity_poly.pdbx_seq_one_letter_code
_entity_poly.pdbx_strand_id
1 'polypeptide(L)' 'MIYRLIDAKKAEIPVNRSCGLLGVSGSGYYAWKRRKASVRQQA' A
#
# COMPACT_ATOMS: atom_id res chain seq x y z
N MET A 1 7.19 -5.63 -0.18
CA MET A 1 6.16 -5.03 0.70
C MET A 1 4.79 -5.29 0.12
N ILE A 2 3.89 -5.91 0.88
CA ILE A 2 2.54 -6.31 0.44
C ILE A 2 1.70 -5.14 -0.10
N TYR A 3 1.93 -3.92 0.40
CA TYR A 3 1.26 -2.70 -0.09
C TYR A 3 1.62 -2.31 -1.53
N ARG A 4 2.81 -2.68 -2.05
CA ARG A 4 3.16 -2.43 -3.46
C ARG A 4 2.29 -3.28 -4.40
N LEU A 5 1.98 -4.51 -4.01
CA LEU A 5 1.07 -5.38 -4.76
C LEU A 5 -0.34 -4.78 -4.80
N ILE A 6 -0.81 -4.25 -3.67
CA ILE A 6 -2.10 -3.55 -3.58
C ILE A 6 -2.11 -2.31 -4.49
N ASP A 7 -1.05 -1.49 -4.50
CA ASP A 7 -1.03 -0.27 -5.32
C ASP A 7 -0.93 -0.56 -6.84
N ALA A 8 -0.31 -1.68 -7.22
CA ALA A 8 -0.27 -2.16 -8.60
C ALA A 8 -1.64 -2.68 -9.05
N LYS A 9 -2.34 -3.42 -8.19
CA LYS A 9 -3.66 -4.01 -8.49
C LYS A 9 -4.84 -3.11 -8.18
N LYS A 10 -4.64 -1.92 -7.61
CA LYS A 10 -5.73 -1.01 -7.21
C LYS A 10 -6.66 -0.57 -8.35
N ALA A 11 -6.18 -0.62 -9.59
CA ALA A 11 -6.97 -0.30 -10.78
C ALA A 11 -7.96 -1.42 -11.15
N GLU A 12 -7.63 -2.66 -10.80
CA GLU A 12 -8.45 -3.85 -11.08
C GLU A 12 -9.29 -4.24 -9.85
N ILE A 13 -8.74 -4.07 -8.64
CA ILE A 13 -9.34 -4.52 -7.38
C ILE A 13 -9.35 -3.36 -6.36
N PRO A 14 -10.52 -3.04 -5.75
CA PRO A 14 -10.60 -2.03 -4.71
C PRO A 14 -9.63 -2.31 -3.55
N VAL A 15 -8.94 -1.27 -3.09
CA VAL A 15 -7.95 -1.36 -2.00
C VAL A 15 -8.51 -2.06 -0.77
N ASN A 16 -9.75 -1.76 -0.36
CA ASN A 16 -10.37 -2.40 0.80
C ASN A 16 -10.52 -3.92 0.64
N ARG A 17 -10.84 -4.38 -0.58
CA ARG A 17 -10.95 -5.81 -0.88
C ARG A 17 -9.58 -6.48 -0.84
N SER A 18 -8.58 -5.86 -1.46
CA SER A 18 -7.19 -6.33 -1.42
C SER A 18 -6.63 -6.37 0.00
N CYS A 19 -6.94 -5.37 0.82
CA CYS A 19 -6.57 -5.32 2.24
C CYS A 19 -7.19 -6.47 3.03
N GLY A 20 -8.48 -6.75 2.82
CA GLY A 20 -9.17 -7.90 3.44
C GLY A 20 -8.58 -9.25 3.00
N LEU A 21 -8.27 -9.42 1.71
CA LEU A 21 -7.68 -10.65 1.17
C LEU A 21 -6.26 -10.91 1.68
N LEU A 22 -5.48 -9.85 1.88
CA LEU A 22 -4.08 -9.92 2.32
C LEU A 22 -3.91 -9.81 3.84
N GLY A 23 -5.01 -9.71 4.60
CA GLY A 23 -4.99 -9.59 6.06
C GLY A 23 -4.35 -8.30 6.58
N VAL A 24 -4.33 -7.23 5.78
CA VAL A 24 -3.76 -5.94 6.17
C VAL A 24 -4.84 -4.88 6.36
N SER A 25 -4.58 -3.91 7.23
CA SER A 25 -5.49 -2.77 7.37
C SER A 25 -5.33 -1.76 6.24
N GLY A 26 -6.45 -1.22 5.76
CA GLY A 26 -6.50 -0.09 4.84
C GLY A 26 -5.79 1.15 5.39
N SER A 27 -5.85 1.40 6.70
CA SER A 27 -5.14 2.52 7.32
C SER A 27 -3.61 2.40 7.16
N GLY A 28 -3.08 1.18 7.24
CA GLY A 28 -1.67 0.88 6.99
C GLY A 28 -1.26 1.13 5.53
N TYR A 29 -2.13 0.78 4.58
CA TYR A 29 -1.90 1.07 3.16
C TYR A 29 -1.84 2.58 2.87
N TYR A 30 -2.80 3.37 3.36
CA TYR A 30 -2.79 4.81 3.14
C TYR A 30 -1.64 5.50 3.88
N ALA A 31 -1.27 5.03 5.07
CA ALA A 31 -0.08 5.50 5.77
C ALA A 31 1.20 5.20 4.98
N TRP A 32 1.34 3.98 4.45
CA TRP A 32 2.45 3.59 3.58
C TRP A 32 2.49 4.44 2.30
N LYS A 33 1.34 4.68 1.66
CA LYS A 33 1.25 5.51 0.43
C LYS A 33 1.58 6.98 0.68
N ARG A 34 1.23 7.50 1.87
CA ARG A 34 1.52 8.87 2.30
C ARG A 34 2.96 9.06 2.76
N ARG A 35 3.66 8.00 3.17
CA ARG A 35 5.09 8.08 3.47
C ARG A 35 5.83 8.43 2.17
N LYS A 36 6.27 9.68 2.04
CA LYS A 36 7.32 10.05 1.08
C LYS A 36 8.53 9.15 1.32
N ALA A 37 9.22 8.74 0.25
CA ALA A 37 10.49 8.04 0.39
C ALA A 37 11.38 8.85 1.35
N SER A 38 11.88 8.19 2.39
CA SER A 38 12.78 8.84 3.33
C SER A 38 13.95 9.42 2.54
N VAL A 39 14.38 10.65 2.85
CA VAL A 39 15.53 11.31 2.21
C VAL A 39 16.78 10.42 2.25
N ARG A 40 16.87 9.52 3.25
CA ARG A 40 17.95 8.55 3.41
C ARG A 40 17.92 7.35 2.45
N GLN A 41 16.82 7.15 1.71
CA GLN A 41 16.76 6.20 0.57
C GLN A 41 17.05 6.87 -0.78
N GLN A 42 17.28 8.18 -0.79
CA GLN A 42 17.68 8.95 -1.98
C GLN A 42 19.19 9.28 -1.99
N ALA A 43 19.97 8.74 -1.04
CA ALA A 43 21.42 8.87 -0.96
C ALA A 43 22.11 7.59 -1.41
#